data_AF-A0ABD2NY19-F1
#
_entry.id   AF-A0ABD2NY19-F1
#
_cell.length_a   1.000
_cell.length_b   1.000
_cell.length_c   1.000
_cell.angle_alpha   90.00
_cell.angle_beta   90.00
_cell.angle_gamma   90.00
#
_symmetry.space_group_name_H-M   'P 1'
#
loop_
_entity.id
_entity.type
_entity.pdbx_description
1 polymer ?
#
loop_
_entity_poly.entity_id
_entity_poly.type
_entity_poly.pdbx_seq_one_letter_code
_entity_poly.pdbx_strand_id
1 'polypeptide(L)'
;MNTAVAKTPPITMSKLYIGNLPTETNENDLRQLFLEQNLSCTNILVKRGGYAFVDCADQSSADRAIDKLNGFNFNGSPLVVEPSVASGKKR
;
A
#
# COMPACT_ATOMS: atom_id res chain seq x y z
N MET A 1 -14.75 -28.09 -7.03
CA MET A 1 -13.92 -27.12 -7.77
C MET A 1 -14.61 -25.78 -7.66
N ASN A 2 -14.24 -24.96 -6.68
CA ASN A 2 -14.78 -23.62 -6.46
C ASN A 2 -13.86 -22.87 -5.49
N THR A 3 -13.26 -21.86 -6.07
CA THR A 3 -12.28 -20.91 -5.57
C THR A 3 -12.92 -19.90 -4.62
N ALA A 4 -12.10 -19.41 -3.67
CA ALA A 4 -12.27 -18.19 -2.86
C ALA A 4 -13.34 -18.21 -1.74
N VAL A 5 -12.89 -18.09 -0.49
CA VAL A 5 -13.38 -17.05 0.44
C VAL A 5 -12.46 -16.88 1.68
N ALA A 6 -12.02 -15.63 1.85
CA ALA A 6 -11.69 -14.93 3.10
C ALA A 6 -10.62 -15.51 4.05
N LYS A 7 -9.35 -15.14 3.81
CA LYS A 7 -8.58 -14.59 4.93
C LYS A 7 -9.14 -13.19 5.15
N THR A 8 -10.01 -13.00 6.13
CA THR A 8 -10.30 -11.68 6.66
C THR A 8 -9.06 -11.31 7.48
N PRO A 9 -8.10 -10.50 6.98
CA PRO A 9 -7.14 -9.93 7.90
C PRO A 9 -7.96 -9.11 8.92
N PRO A 10 -7.57 -9.08 10.20
CA PRO A 10 -8.11 -8.08 11.11
C PRO A 10 -8.02 -6.73 10.39
N ILE A 11 -9.02 -5.87 10.58
CA ILE A 11 -9.08 -4.52 10.01
C ILE A 11 -7.92 -3.75 10.64
N THR A 12 -6.69 -4.01 10.19
CA THR A 12 -5.50 -3.37 10.69
C THR A 12 -5.61 -1.94 10.22
N MET A 13 -5.63 -1.03 11.18
CA MET A 13 -5.92 0.40 11.01
C MET A 13 -4.91 1.15 10.13
N SER A 14 -4.03 0.43 9.44
CA SER A 14 -2.81 0.92 8.78
C SER A 14 -2.81 0.61 7.28
N LYS A 15 -3.95 0.83 6.61
CA LYS A 15 -4.06 0.67 5.16
C LYS A 15 -3.56 1.93 4.47
N LEU A 16 -2.72 1.77 3.46
CA LEU A 16 -2.19 2.82 2.61
C LEU A 16 -2.80 2.77 1.22
N TYR A 17 -3.00 3.94 0.64
CA TYR A 17 -3.32 4.13 -0.77
C TYR A 17 -2.04 4.55 -1.49
N ILE A 18 -1.75 3.88 -2.61
CA ILE A 18 -0.71 4.29 -3.54
C ILE A 18 -1.35 4.64 -4.87
N GLY A 19 -1.29 5.90 -5.28
CA GLY A 19 -1.74 6.41 -6.56
C GLY A 19 -0.59 6.79 -7.48
N ASN A 20 -0.95 7.18 -8.70
CA ASN A 20 0.00 7.60 -9.75
C ASN A 20 1.04 6.51 -10.09
N LEU A 21 0.61 5.24 -10.03
CA LEU A 21 1.44 4.11 -10.41
C LEU A 21 1.50 3.99 -11.93
N PRO A 22 2.71 3.81 -12.52
CA PRO A 22 2.82 3.49 -13.93
C PRO A 22 2.12 2.16 -14.23
N THR A 23 1.60 2.02 -15.45
CA THR A 23 0.93 0.78 -15.91
C THR A 23 1.81 -0.46 -15.87
N GLU A 24 3.13 -0.27 -15.83
CA GLU A 24 4.12 -1.34 -15.70
C GLU A 24 4.30 -1.82 -14.24
N THR A 25 3.80 -1.08 -13.25
CA THR A 25 4.00 -1.42 -11.83
C THR A 25 3.08 -2.54 -11.41
N ASN A 26 3.68 -3.60 -10.85
CA ASN A 26 2.94 -4.75 -10.34
C ASN A 26 3.01 -4.83 -8.80
N GLU A 27 2.30 -5.81 -8.26
CA GLU A 27 2.32 -6.12 -6.83
C GLU A 27 3.74 -6.42 -6.34
N ASN A 28 4.52 -7.15 -7.13
CA ASN A 28 5.90 -7.51 -6.80
C ASN A 28 6.81 -6.28 -6.67
N ASP A 29 6.70 -5.32 -7.59
CA ASP A 29 7.50 -4.09 -7.56
C ASP A 29 7.21 -3.28 -6.31
N LEU A 30 5.93 -3.09 -5.99
CA LEU A 30 5.51 -2.44 -4.74
C LEU A 30 6.07 -3.22 -3.55
N ARG A 31 5.91 -4.54 -3.52
CA ARG A 31 6.40 -5.37 -2.41
C ARG A 31 7.88 -5.20 -2.17
N GLN A 32 8.68 -5.18 -3.23
CA GLN A 32 10.12 -4.93 -3.11
C GLN A 32 10.40 -3.52 -2.59
N LEU A 33 9.74 -2.50 -3.13
CA LEU A 33 9.89 -1.11 -2.67
C LEU A 33 9.59 -0.97 -1.17
N PHE A 34 8.52 -1.59 -0.68
CA PHE A 34 8.19 -1.59 0.74
C PHE A 34 9.23 -2.35 1.57
N LEU A 35 9.70 -3.50 1.10
CA LEU A 35 10.75 -4.27 1.76
C LEU A 35 12.07 -3.49 1.87
N GLU A 36 12.48 -2.80 0.81
CA GLU A 36 13.68 -1.95 0.81
C GLU A 36 13.59 -0.80 1.83
N GLN A 37 12.39 -0.27 2.04
CA GLN A 37 12.15 0.74 3.07
C GLN A 37 11.94 0.16 4.47
N ASN A 38 12.14 -1.16 4.63
CA ASN A 38 11.96 -1.87 5.90
C ASN A 38 10.51 -1.78 6.43
N LEU A 39 9.54 -1.72 5.51
CA LEU A 39 8.12 -1.59 5.80
C LEU A 39 7.46 -2.97 5.71
N SER A 40 6.89 -3.44 6.82
CA SER A 40 6.16 -4.71 6.83
C SER A 40 4.76 -4.54 6.25
N CYS A 41 4.61 -4.97 5.00
CA CYS A 41 3.33 -5.03 4.29
C CYS A 41 2.80 -6.47 4.33
N THR A 42 1.55 -6.60 4.74
CA THR A 42 0.85 -7.89 4.89
C THR A 42 0.05 -8.26 3.66
N ASN A 43 -0.50 -7.26 2.96
CA ASN A 43 -1.35 -7.46 1.81
C ASN A 43 -1.18 -6.28 0.84
N ILE A 44 -1.08 -6.57 -0.46
CA ILE A 44 -0.95 -5.57 -1.52
C ILE A 44 -2.03 -5.88 -2.55
N LEU A 45 -2.84 -4.88 -2.88
CA LEU A 45 -3.96 -4.99 -3.79
C LEU A 45 -3.81 -3.96 -4.90
N VAL A 46 -3.22 -4.38 -6.01
CA VAL A 46 -3.09 -3.54 -7.20
C VAL A 46 -4.44 -3.48 -7.92
N LYS A 47 -4.92 -2.27 -8.21
CA LYS A 47 -6.16 -2.03 -8.93
C LYS A 47 -5.88 -1.53 -10.33
N ARG A 48 -6.70 -2.00 -11.28
CA ARG A 48 -6.67 -1.53 -12.67
C ARG A 48 -7.13 -0.07 -12.66
N GLY A 49 -6.20 0.85 -12.94
CA GLY A 49 -6.42 2.29 -12.84
C GLY A 49 -5.20 3.10 -12.37
N GLY A 50 -4.03 2.47 -12.18
CA GLY A 50 -2.81 3.17 -11.77
C GLY A 50 -2.76 3.46 -10.26
N TYR A 51 -3.40 2.62 -9.46
CA TYR A 51 -3.38 2.71 -8.01
C TYR A 51 -3.39 1.34 -7.34
N ALA A 52 -2.91 1.28 -6.10
CA ALA A 52 -2.84 0.08 -5.28
C ALA A 52 -3.18 0.40 -3.83
N PHE A 53 -3.58 -0.62 -3.08
CA PHE A 53 -3.77 -0.52 -1.64
C PHE A 53 -2.83 -1.47 -0.92
N VAL A 54 -2.25 -1.02 0.19
CA VAL A 54 -1.28 -1.80 0.95
C VAL A 54 -1.65 -1.83 2.42
N ASP A 55 -1.79 -3.02 2.99
CA ASP A 55 -2.04 -3.18 4.42
C ASP A 55 -0.70 -3.32 5.16
N CYS A 56 -0.38 -2.35 6.02
CA CYS A 56 0.79 -2.41 6.89
C CYS A 56 0.46 -3.16 8.19
N ALA A 57 1.49 -3.76 8.80
CA ALA A 57 1.38 -4.36 10.13
C ALA A 57 1.17 -3.30 11.23
N ASP A 58 1.83 -2.15 11.10
CA ASP A 58 1.90 -1.10 12.13
C ASP A 58 1.62 0.28 11.55
N GLN A 59 1.05 1.17 12.37
CA GLN A 59 0.81 2.56 12.01
C GLN A 59 2.13 3.32 11.78
N SER A 60 3.17 3.04 12.56
CA SER A 60 4.48 3.66 12.40
C SER A 60 5.12 3.32 11.04
N SER A 61 4.89 2.10 10.55
CA SER A 61 5.31 1.69 9.21
C SER A 61 4.50 2.44 8.15
N ALA A 62 3.19 2.57 8.35
CA ALA A 62 2.34 3.34 7.45
C ALA A 62 2.77 4.83 7.35
N ASP A 63 3.04 5.47 8.48
CA ASP A 63 3.48 6.87 8.55
C ASP A 63 4.82 7.08 7.84
N ARG A 64 5.81 6.21 8.11
CA ARG A 64 7.11 6.22 7.41
C ARG A 64 6.99 5.97 5.92
N ALA A 65 6.06 5.10 5.52
CA ALA A 65 5.80 4.84 4.11
C ALA A 65 5.28 6.09 3.42
N ILE A 66 4.33 6.79 4.04
CA ILE A 66 3.80 8.04 3.51
C ILE A 66 4.93 9.07 3.40
N ASP A 67 5.69 9.30 4.48
CA ASP A 67 6.76 10.31 4.49
C ASP A 67 7.85 10.04 3.43
N LYS A 68 8.23 8.76 3.23
CA LYS A 68 9.32 8.38 2.31
C LYS A 68 8.88 8.13 0.87
N LEU A 69 7.72 7.52 0.68
CA LEU A 69 7.26 7.06 -0.64
C LEU A 69 6.33 8.08 -1.30
N ASN A 70 5.68 8.96 -0.53
CA ASN A 70 4.87 10.03 -1.11
C ASN A 70 5.79 11.05 -1.82
N GLY A 71 5.55 11.25 -3.11
CA GLY A 71 6.42 12.06 -3.97
C GLY A 71 7.66 11.33 -4.46
N PHE A 72 7.84 10.03 -4.15
CA PHE A 72 8.99 9.27 -4.63
C PHE A 72 8.89 9.03 -6.14
N ASN A 73 9.90 9.42 -6.91
CA ASN A 73 9.93 9.19 -8.35
C ASN A 73 10.15 7.71 -8.67
N PHE A 74 9.08 7.03 -9.06
CA PHE A 74 9.09 5.64 -9.51
C PHE A 74 8.80 5.58 -11.01
N ASN A 75 9.73 5.02 -11.79
CA ASN A 75 9.61 4.95 -13.26
C ASN A 75 9.30 6.31 -13.93
N GLY A 76 9.88 7.40 -13.40
CA GLY A 76 9.67 8.76 -13.93
C GLY A 76 8.36 9.43 -13.50
N SER A 77 7.52 8.77 -12.70
CA SER A 77 6.29 9.34 -12.13
C SER A 77 6.39 9.44 -10.60
N PRO A 78 6.01 10.58 -9.99
CA PRO A 78 6.00 10.70 -8.53
C PRO A 78 4.85 9.86 -7.95
N LEU A 79 5.18 8.88 -7.11
CA LEU A 79 4.16 8.08 -6.42
C LEU A 79 3.37 8.95 -5.46
N VAL A 80 2.07 8.69 -5.35
CA VAL A 80 1.21 9.32 -4.36
C VAL A 80 0.98 8.30 -3.27
N VAL A 81 1.45 8.54 -2.05
CA VAL A 81 1.22 7.61 -0.93
C VAL A 81 0.44 8.34 0.14
N GLU A 82 -0.76 7.85 0.42
CA GLU A 82 -1.69 8.47 1.36
C GLU A 82 -2.23 7.43 2.35
N PRO A 83 -2.62 7.84 3.56
CA PRO A 83 -3.38 6.98 4.44
C PRO A 83 -4.72 6.66 3.76
N SER A 84 -5.01 5.36 3.59
CA SER A 84 -6.30 4.97 3.04
C SER A 84 -7.40 5.45 3.99
N VAL A 85 -8.49 5.99 3.43
CA VAL A 85 -9.66 6.50 4.18
C VAL A 85 -10.47 5.38 4.86
N ALA A 86 -9.82 4.41 5.49
CA ALA A 86 -10.40 3.68 6.60
C ALA A 86 -10.28 4.62 7.82
N SER A 87 -11.28 5.50 7.97
CA SER A 87 -11.39 6.43 9.11
C SER A 87 -11.42 5.64 10.43
N GLY A 88 -10.25 5.30 10.96
CA GLY A 88 -10.04 4.98 12.37
C GLY A 88 -10.14 6.28 13.13
N LYS A 89 -11.37 6.72 13.39
CA LYS A 89 -11.65 7.91 14.17
C LYS A 89 -10.98 7.76 15.55
N LYS A 90 -9.88 8.49 15.70
CA LYS A 90 -9.32 9.02 16.94
C LYS A 90 -10.47 9.30 17.93
N ARG A 91 -10.53 8.57 19.05
CA ARG A 91 -10.74 9.03 20.43
C ARG A 91 -11.04 7.89 21.39
#